data_AF-A0A151IT88-F1
#
_entry.id   AF-A0A151IT88-F1
#
_cell.length_a   1.000
_cell.length_b   1.000
_cell.length_c   1.000
_cell.angle_alpha   90.00
_cell.angle_beta   90.00
_cell.angle_gamma   90.00
#
_symmetry.space_group_name_H-M   'P 1'
#
loop_
_entity.id
_entity.type
_entity.pdbx_description
1 polymer ?
#
loop_
_entity_poly.entity_id
_entity_poly.type
_entity_poly.pdbx_seq_one_letter_code
_entity_poly.pdbx_strand_id
1 'polypeptide(L)'
;IVIVHPRQSIVYFDSLCGNPNADILNGICNFVPEHLKIISWNDWTLYIPQDVPSQIINNDVGGNCGVHVCTWAYIIASDSYTKFSEDDMSAARKGIAKCLANSISNKRIENKIIKSRQLILESNEKEIPSEKFNLNKLNKSENIPFHFENTVESAASLYFILKNKALQLKTRMQKKHTSKETKTK
;
A
#
# COMPACT_ATOMS: atom_id res chain seq x y z
N ILE A 1 5.23 1.29 1.70
CA ILE A 1 4.28 2.44 1.74
C ILE A 1 2.93 1.96 1.25
N VAL A 2 1.86 2.28 1.97
CA VAL A 2 0.47 1.94 1.60
C VAL A 2 -0.37 3.22 1.65
N ILE A 3 -1.08 3.53 0.57
CA ILE A 3 -1.96 4.70 0.47
C ILE A 3 -3.39 4.29 0.78
N VAL A 4 -3.93 4.76 1.89
CA VAL A 4 -5.30 4.49 2.36
C VAL A 4 -6.18 5.72 2.08
N HIS A 5 -6.45 5.95 0.79
CA HIS A 5 -7.27 7.08 0.33
C HIS A 5 -8.64 7.24 1.04
N PRO A 6 -9.37 6.15 1.38
CA PRO A 6 -10.59 6.26 2.18
C PRO A 6 -10.46 7.05 3.48
N ARG A 7 -9.29 7.00 4.10
CA ARG A 7 -8.98 7.53 5.43
C ARG A 7 -7.97 8.68 5.38
N GLN A 8 -7.64 9.20 4.19
CA GLN A 8 -6.61 10.23 4.01
C GLN A 8 -5.32 9.87 4.78
N SER A 9 -4.86 8.63 4.63
CA SER A 9 -3.74 8.12 5.42
C SER A 9 -2.70 7.43 4.56
N ILE A 10 -1.45 7.55 4.96
CA ILE A 10 -0.30 6.85 4.40
C ILE A 10 0.27 5.99 5.52
N VAL A 11 0.52 4.70 5.28
CA VAL A 11 1.17 3.83 6.25
C VAL A 11 2.52 3.39 5.69
N TYR A 12 3.59 3.66 6.44
CA TYR A 12 4.95 3.27 6.09
C TYR A 12 5.41 2.12 6.97
N PHE A 13 5.53 0.94 6.38
CA PHE A 13 6.11 -0.23 7.01
C PHE A 13 7.60 -0.29 6.67
N ASP A 14 8.45 -0.32 7.70
CA ASP A 14 9.89 -0.48 7.59
C ASP A 14 10.36 -1.47 8.67
N SER A 15 11.01 -2.56 8.26
CA SER A 15 11.58 -3.56 9.17
C SER A 15 12.77 -3.03 9.98
N LEU A 16 13.28 -1.84 9.66
CA LEU A 16 14.26 -1.12 10.48
C LEU A 16 13.64 -0.03 11.35
N CYS A 17 12.31 0.10 11.33
CA CYS A 17 11.57 1.15 12.04
C CYS A 17 12.07 2.57 11.72
N GLY A 18 12.61 2.77 10.52
CA GLY A 18 13.14 4.04 10.06
C GLY A 18 12.07 5.01 9.55
N ASN A 19 12.53 6.23 9.24
CA ASN A 19 11.70 7.22 8.56
C ASN A 19 11.73 6.99 7.04
N PRO A 20 10.61 7.22 6.32
CA PRO A 20 10.61 7.11 4.87
C PRO A 20 11.52 8.15 4.25
N ASN A 21 12.28 7.75 3.24
CA ASN A 21 13.06 8.68 2.43
C ASN A 21 12.13 9.74 1.82
N ALA A 22 12.51 11.01 1.99
CA ALA A 22 11.72 12.16 1.56
C ALA A 22 11.46 12.15 0.04
N ASP A 23 12.45 11.81 -0.77
CA ASP A 23 12.34 11.79 -2.23
C ASP A 23 11.38 10.71 -2.71
N ILE A 24 11.42 9.52 -2.10
CA ILE A 24 10.48 8.43 -2.38
C ILE A 24 9.04 8.88 -2.07
N LEU A 25 8.84 9.46 -0.88
CA LEU A 25 7.52 9.88 -0.45
C LEU A 25 6.98 11.05 -1.29
N ASN A 26 7.86 11.99 -1.69
CA ASN A 26 7.53 13.06 -2.63
C ASN A 26 7.12 12.50 -3.99
N GLY A 27 7.89 11.56 -4.55
CA GLY A 27 7.56 10.92 -5.83
C GLY A 27 6.19 10.26 -5.81
N ILE A 28 5.89 9.49 -4.75
CA ILE A 28 4.57 8.86 -4.58
C ILE A 28 3.46 9.92 -4.43
N CYS A 29 3.66 10.94 -3.59
CA CYS A 29 2.65 11.96 -3.34
C CYS A 29 2.42 12.91 -4.53
N ASN A 30 3.35 12.98 -5.48
CA ASN A 30 3.15 13.66 -6.75
C ASN A 30 2.44 12.75 -7.78
N PHE A 31 2.69 11.44 -7.76
CA PHE A 31 2.06 10.47 -8.67
C PHE A 31 0.58 10.17 -8.33
N VAL A 32 0.25 10.05 -7.05
CA VAL A 32 -1.07 9.61 -6.59
C VAL A 32 -2.21 10.59 -6.94
N PRO A 33 -2.07 11.92 -6.81
CA PRO A 33 -3.14 12.88 -7.10
C PRO A 33 -3.68 12.77 -8.53
N GLU A 34 -2.80 12.51 -9.51
CA GLU A 34 -3.19 12.32 -10.92
C GLU A 34 -4.22 11.21 -11.09
N HIS A 35 -4.20 10.20 -10.21
CA HIS A 35 -5.00 9.00 -10.32
C HIS A 35 -6.18 8.95 -9.33
N LEU A 36 -6.04 9.61 -8.17
CA LEU A 36 -7.01 9.54 -7.07
C LEU A 36 -7.78 10.85 -6.81
N LYS A 37 -7.55 11.91 -7.58
CA LYS A 37 -8.20 13.23 -7.41
C LYS A 37 -8.01 13.82 -6.01
N ILE A 38 -6.80 13.67 -5.47
CA ILE A 38 -6.43 14.29 -4.19
C ILE A 38 -6.22 15.78 -4.43
N ILE A 39 -7.00 16.61 -3.72
CA ILE A 39 -6.96 18.08 -3.86
C ILE A 39 -6.00 18.71 -2.85
N SER A 40 -5.80 18.08 -1.69
CA SER A 40 -4.91 18.56 -0.64
C SER A 40 -4.36 17.41 0.18
N TRP A 41 -3.14 17.60 0.69
CA TRP A 41 -2.45 16.69 1.59
C TRP A 41 -2.47 17.16 3.06
N ASN A 42 -2.99 18.36 3.36
CA ASN A 42 -2.94 18.95 4.70
C ASN A 42 -3.68 18.11 5.77
N ASP A 43 -4.74 17.42 5.35
CA ASP A 43 -5.55 16.58 6.23
C ASP A 43 -5.05 15.13 6.26
N TRP A 44 -3.97 14.83 5.53
CA TRP A 44 -3.45 13.47 5.48
C TRP A 44 -2.50 13.19 6.63
N THR A 45 -2.52 11.94 7.11
CA THR A 45 -1.62 11.47 8.16
C THR A 45 -0.69 10.38 7.63
N LEU A 46 0.61 10.57 7.81
CA LEU A 46 1.64 9.57 7.65
C LEU A 46 1.85 8.83 8.97
N TYR A 47 1.47 7.56 8.98
CA TYR A 47 1.71 6.64 10.07
C TYR A 47 3.01 5.87 9.85
N ILE A 48 3.88 5.87 10.85
CA ILE A 48 5.16 5.15 10.88
C ILE A 48 5.14 4.25 12.13
N PRO A 49 4.36 3.16 12.12
CA PRO A 49 4.20 2.29 13.27
C PRO A 49 5.54 1.71 13.74
N GLN A 50 5.74 1.71 15.05
CA GLN A 50 6.97 1.25 15.70
C GLN A 50 6.87 -0.18 16.28
N ASP A 51 5.65 -0.73 16.36
CA ASP A 51 5.36 -2.09 16.85
C ASP A 51 5.46 -3.17 15.75
N VAL A 52 6.28 -2.94 14.73
CA VAL A 52 6.50 -3.88 13.62
C VAL A 52 7.67 -4.82 13.94
N PRO A 53 7.66 -6.06 13.44
CA PRO A 53 8.81 -6.96 13.56
C PRO A 53 10.05 -6.34 12.92
N SER A 54 11.14 -6.23 13.68
CA SER A 54 12.39 -5.68 13.17
C SER A 54 13.29 -6.77 12.60
N GLN A 55 13.98 -6.47 11.50
CA GLN A 55 15.00 -7.39 10.96
C GLN A 55 16.26 -7.34 11.83
N ILE A 56 16.83 -8.52 12.14
CA ILE A 56 18.05 -8.63 12.94
C ILE A 56 19.23 -8.13 12.11
N ILE A 57 19.97 -7.14 12.63
CA ILE A 57 21.20 -6.61 12.03
C ILE A 57 22.40 -7.34 12.64
N ASN A 58 22.52 -8.65 12.43
CA ASN A 58 23.71 -9.39 12.85
C ASN A 58 24.57 -9.68 11.63
N ASN A 59 25.73 -9.01 11.57
CA ASN A 59 26.85 -9.18 10.65
C ASN A 59 26.46 -9.34 9.15
N ASP A 60 26.44 -8.20 8.45
CA ASP A 60 26.52 -8.07 6.98
C ASP A 60 25.42 -8.66 6.09
N VAL A 61 24.31 -9.14 6.65
CA VAL A 61 23.17 -9.59 5.83
C VAL A 61 21.89 -8.83 6.21
N GLY A 62 21.72 -7.64 5.62
CA GLY A 62 20.42 -6.97 5.45
C GLY A 62 19.50 -7.74 4.49
N GLY A 63 19.31 -9.04 4.70
CA GLY A 63 18.83 -9.98 3.69
C GLY A 63 17.33 -10.29 3.74
N ASN A 64 16.60 -9.79 4.73
CA ASN A 64 15.18 -10.11 4.92
C ASN A 64 14.23 -8.92 4.68
N CYS A 65 14.72 -7.70 4.46
CA CYS A 65 13.86 -6.53 4.18
C CYS A 65 12.84 -6.79 3.05
N GLY A 66 13.26 -7.46 1.97
CA GLY A 66 12.36 -7.87 0.88
C GLY A 66 11.31 -8.89 1.32
N VAL A 67 11.66 -9.82 2.22
CA VAL A 67 10.74 -10.82 2.78
C VAL A 67 9.73 -10.15 3.72
N HIS A 68 10.16 -9.18 4.54
CA HIS A 68 9.27 -8.33 5.35
C HIS A 68 8.26 -7.59 4.48
N VAL A 69 8.70 -6.93 3.40
CA VAL A 69 7.81 -6.24 2.45
C VAL A 69 6.78 -7.20 1.86
N CYS A 70 7.21 -8.39 1.41
CA CYS A 70 6.30 -9.40 0.88
C CYS A 70 5.31 -9.92 1.94
N THR A 71 5.76 -10.08 3.19
CA THR A 71 4.91 -10.56 4.30
C THR A 71 3.85 -9.54 4.67
N TRP A 72 4.21 -8.26 4.78
CA TRP A 72 3.23 -7.18 4.98
C TRP A 72 2.25 -7.07 3.82
N ALA A 73 2.74 -7.15 2.58
CA ALA A 73 1.88 -7.14 1.41
C ALA A 73 0.89 -8.32 1.41
N TYR A 74 1.33 -9.50 1.85
CA TYR A 74 0.47 -10.67 2.02
C TYR A 74 -0.60 -10.45 3.09
N ILE A 75 -0.22 -10.02 4.31
CA ILE A 75 -1.14 -9.73 5.42
C ILE A 75 -2.23 -8.77 4.96
N ILE A 76 -1.82 -7.66 4.31
CA ILE A 76 -2.74 -6.68 3.77
C ILE A 76 -3.61 -7.31 2.71
N ALA A 77 -3.06 -7.94 1.68
CA ALA A 77 -3.84 -8.41 0.54
C ALA A 77 -4.79 -9.59 0.86
N SER A 78 -4.48 -10.36 1.91
CA SER A 78 -5.24 -11.54 2.31
C SER A 78 -6.20 -11.30 3.48
N ASP A 79 -6.17 -10.12 4.12
CA ASP A 79 -6.90 -9.84 5.36
C ASP A 79 -6.53 -10.84 6.48
N SER A 80 -5.27 -11.30 6.46
CA SER A 80 -4.79 -12.34 7.39
C SER A 80 -4.23 -11.72 8.65
N TYR A 81 -4.82 -12.04 9.79
CA TYR A 81 -4.30 -11.67 11.11
C TYR A 81 -3.17 -12.62 11.55
N THR A 82 -2.11 -12.70 10.75
CA THR A 82 -0.93 -13.53 11.05
C THR A 82 0.16 -12.65 11.63
N LYS A 83 0.39 -12.78 12.94
CA LYS A 83 1.59 -12.23 13.58
C LYS A 83 2.82 -13.00 13.07
N PHE A 84 3.92 -12.29 12.89
CA PHE A 84 5.19 -12.87 12.46
C PHE A 84 6.34 -12.16 13.15
N SER A 85 7.51 -12.77 13.09
CA SER A 85 8.77 -12.30 13.66
C SER A 85 9.91 -12.50 12.66
N GLU A 86 11.12 -12.07 13.01
CA GLU A 86 12.30 -12.32 12.17
C GLU A 86 12.59 -13.82 12.01
N ASP A 87 12.32 -14.62 13.05
CA ASP A 87 12.57 -16.07 13.03
C ASP A 87 11.70 -16.79 11.97
N ASP A 88 10.58 -16.18 11.57
CA ASP A 88 9.67 -16.71 10.56
C ASP A 88 10.15 -16.46 9.11
N MET A 89 11.16 -15.61 8.90
CA MET A 89 11.56 -15.17 7.55
C MET A 89 12.04 -16.32 6.65
N SER A 90 12.63 -17.36 7.23
CA SER A 90 13.02 -18.58 6.49
C SER A 90 11.80 -19.34 5.95
N ALA A 91 10.76 -19.47 6.77
CA ALA A 91 9.50 -20.11 6.37
C ALA A 91 8.76 -19.25 5.34
N ALA A 92 8.70 -17.94 5.55
CA ALA A 92 8.11 -16.98 4.61
C ALA A 92 8.80 -17.05 3.23
N ARG A 93 10.14 -17.10 3.20
CA ARG A 93 10.92 -17.25 1.95
C ARG A 93 10.57 -18.53 1.18
N LYS A 94 10.44 -19.67 1.87
CA LYS A 94 10.00 -20.94 1.26
C LYS A 94 8.58 -20.83 0.71
N GLY A 95 7.68 -20.18 1.45
CA GLY A 95 6.31 -19.90 1.01
C GLY A 95 6.26 -19.06 -0.26
N ILE A 96 7.01 -17.95 -0.29
CA ILE A 96 7.14 -17.07 -1.47
C ILE A 96 7.66 -17.86 -2.67
N ALA A 97 8.74 -18.63 -2.51
CA ALA A 97 9.31 -19.44 -3.59
C ALA A 97 8.28 -20.45 -4.15
N LYS A 98 7.53 -21.12 -3.28
CA LYS A 98 6.46 -22.05 -3.69
C LYS A 98 5.34 -21.34 -4.45
N CYS A 99 4.90 -20.17 -3.99
CA CYS A 99 3.91 -19.35 -4.69
C CYS A 99 4.39 -18.94 -6.07
N LEU A 100 5.66 -18.51 -6.20
CA LEU A 100 6.26 -18.14 -7.47
C LEU A 100 6.34 -19.35 -8.43
N ALA A 101 6.86 -20.48 -7.97
CA ALA A 101 6.94 -21.71 -8.76
C ALA A 101 5.57 -22.13 -9.32
N ASN A 102 4.51 -22.02 -8.52
CA ASN A 102 3.16 -22.36 -8.94
C ASN A 102 2.50 -21.31 -9.84
N SER A 103 2.98 -20.05 -9.80
CA SER A 103 2.41 -18.94 -10.57
C SER A 103 2.89 -18.87 -12.03
N ILE A 104 4.05 -19.46 -12.33
CA ILE A 104 4.70 -19.42 -13.67
C ILE A 104 3.84 -20.09 -14.75
N SER A 105 2.88 -20.94 -14.38
CA SER A 105 1.98 -21.60 -15.34
C SER A 105 0.69 -20.81 -15.65
N ASN A 106 0.50 -19.61 -15.09
CA ASN A 106 -0.78 -18.89 -15.17
C ASN A 106 -0.71 -17.64 -16.07
N LYS A 107 -1.16 -17.76 -17.33
CA LYS A 107 -1.27 -16.65 -18.31
C LYS A 107 -1.96 -15.39 -17.77
N ARG A 108 -2.87 -15.52 -16.80
CA ARG A 108 -3.56 -14.38 -16.17
C ARG A 108 -2.63 -13.54 -15.31
N ILE A 109 -1.62 -14.15 -14.68
CA ILE A 109 -0.62 -13.46 -13.85
C ILE A 109 0.37 -12.74 -14.76
N GLU A 110 0.81 -13.40 -15.83
CA GLU A 110 1.70 -12.80 -16.84
C GLU A 110 1.13 -11.51 -17.43
N ASN A 111 -0.14 -11.52 -17.84
CA ASN A 111 -0.82 -10.31 -18.35
C ASN A 111 -0.88 -9.18 -17.32
N LYS A 112 -1.03 -9.49 -16.02
CA LYS A 112 -1.00 -8.48 -14.96
C LYS A 112 0.41 -7.90 -14.80
N ILE A 113 1.45 -8.75 -14.84
CA ILE A 113 2.85 -8.31 -14.75
C ILE A 113 3.19 -7.38 -15.91
N ILE A 114 2.82 -7.74 -17.13
CA ILE A 114 3.04 -6.91 -18.33
C ILE A 114 2.36 -5.55 -18.16
N LYS A 115 1.09 -5.53 -17.75
CA LYS A 115 0.35 -4.28 -17.52
C LYS A 115 0.98 -3.41 -16.43
N SER A 116 1.44 -4.01 -15.33
CA SER A 116 2.13 -3.29 -14.26
C SER A 116 3.46 -2.69 -14.73
N ARG A 117 4.25 -3.43 -15.52
CA ARG A 117 5.51 -2.92 -16.10
C ARG A 117 5.27 -1.75 -17.05
N GLN A 118 4.25 -1.84 -17.90
CA GLN A 118 3.88 -0.77 -18.81
C GLN A 118 3.54 0.53 -18.06
N LEU A 119 2.75 0.45 -16.98
CA LEU A 119 2.42 1.60 -16.14
C LEU A 119 3.66 2.23 -15.47
N ILE A 120 4.66 1.42 -15.10
CA ILE A 120 5.92 1.92 -14.54
C ILE A 120 6.71 2.68 -15.61
N LEU A 121 6.81 2.13 -16.82
CA LEU A 121 7.51 2.80 -17.93
C LEU A 121 6.86 4.14 -18.28
N GLU A 122 5.53 4.16 -18.41
CA GLU A 122 4.75 5.39 -18.66
C GLU A 122 4.91 6.43 -17.55
N SER A 123 5.14 6.01 -16.31
CA SER A 123 5.39 6.92 -15.19
C SER A 123 6.80 7.52 -15.19
N ASN A 124 7.79 6.83 -15.77
CA ASN A 124 9.17 7.32 -15.86
C ASN A 124 9.36 8.34 -17.00
N GLU A 125 8.49 8.34 -18.02
CA GLU A 125 8.56 9.26 -19.16
C GLU A 125 7.89 10.62 -18.89
N LYS A 126 7.08 10.72 -17.83
CA LYS A 126 6.43 11.98 -17.45
C LYS A 126 7.34 12.80 -16.55
N GLU A 127 7.62 14.03 -16.96
CA GLU A 127 8.15 15.04 -16.05
C GLU A 127 7.14 15.26 -14.91
N ILE A 128 7.59 14.99 -13.69
CA ILE A 128 6.80 15.23 -12.49
C ILE A 128 6.58 16.76 -12.40
N PRO A 129 5.33 17.25 -12.33
CA PRO A 129 5.05 18.68 -12.21
C PRO A 129 5.88 19.32 -11.10
N SER A 130 6.46 20.48 -11.40
CA SER A 130 7.45 21.16 -10.55
C SER A 130 6.89 21.71 -9.23
N GLU A 131 5.57 21.69 -9.01
CA GLU A 131 4.99 21.88 -7.69
C GLU A 131 5.31 20.66 -6.82
N LYS A 132 6.51 20.68 -6.24
CA LYS A 132 6.95 19.70 -5.26
C LYS A 132 5.95 19.68 -4.11
N PHE A 133 5.26 18.56 -3.96
CA PHE A 133 4.63 18.22 -2.70
C PHE A 133 5.60 18.49 -1.55
N ASN A 134 5.12 19.16 -0.51
CA ASN A 134 5.90 19.47 0.67
C ASN A 134 5.49 18.50 1.78
N LEU A 135 6.42 17.61 2.16
CA LEU A 135 6.24 16.63 3.25
C LEU A 135 5.75 17.23 4.56
N ASN A 136 6.07 18.49 4.82
CA ASN A 136 5.62 19.19 6.03
C ASN A 136 4.11 19.44 6.05
N LYS A 137 3.40 19.18 4.94
CA LYS A 137 1.93 19.22 4.88
C LYS A 137 1.28 17.97 5.47
N LEU A 138 2.02 16.88 5.65
CA LEU A 138 1.47 15.68 6.29
C LEU A 138 1.55 15.79 7.80
N ASN A 139 0.48 15.40 8.47
CA ASN A 139 0.54 15.05 9.88
C ASN A 139 1.39 13.78 10.02
N LYS A 140 2.27 13.70 11.01
CA LYS A 140 3.09 12.52 11.27
C LYS A 140 2.66 11.88 12.58
N SER A 141 2.59 10.55 12.60
CA SER A 141 2.28 9.78 13.79
C SER A 141 3.06 8.48 13.82
N GLU A 142 3.64 8.16 14.98
CA GLU A 142 4.27 6.86 15.25
C GLU A 142 3.26 5.86 15.86
N ASN A 143 2.03 6.31 16.11
CA ASN A 143 0.97 5.48 16.66
C ASN A 143 0.43 4.49 15.62
N ILE A 144 -0.21 3.43 16.12
CA ILE A 144 -0.94 2.49 15.28
C ILE A 144 -2.07 3.23 14.54
N PRO A 145 -2.20 3.06 13.21
CA PRO A 145 -3.27 3.71 12.45
C PRO A 145 -4.66 3.29 12.93
N PHE A 146 -5.63 4.21 12.87
CA PHE A 146 -7.07 3.94 12.99
C PHE A 146 -7.56 3.35 14.33
N HIS A 147 -6.81 3.53 15.42
CA HIS A 147 -7.17 3.07 16.77
C HIS A 147 -7.27 1.53 16.91
N PHE A 148 -6.53 0.79 16.09
CA PHE A 148 -6.36 -0.66 16.30
C PHE A 148 -5.40 -0.94 17.46
N GLU A 149 -5.44 -2.16 17.99
CA GLU A 149 -4.59 -2.55 19.14
C GLU A 149 -3.12 -2.73 18.76
N ASN A 150 -2.85 -3.09 17.50
CA ASN A 150 -1.50 -3.32 16.97
C ASN A 150 -1.47 -3.16 15.44
N THR A 151 -0.26 -3.02 14.89
CA THR A 151 -0.04 -2.81 13.46
C THR A 151 -0.44 -3.99 12.60
N VAL A 152 -0.36 -5.22 13.11
CA VAL A 152 -0.84 -6.42 12.37
C VAL A 152 -2.36 -6.35 12.16
N GLU A 153 -3.11 -5.98 13.20
CA GLU A 153 -4.57 -5.80 13.12
C GLU A 153 -4.95 -4.71 12.13
N SER A 154 -4.25 -3.57 12.22
CA SER A 154 -4.42 -2.45 11.31
C SER A 154 -4.16 -2.88 9.87
N ALA A 155 -3.06 -3.60 9.61
CA ALA A 155 -2.65 -4.07 8.29
C ALA A 155 -3.64 -5.06 7.69
N ALA A 156 -4.09 -6.07 8.45
CA ALA A 156 -5.10 -7.04 7.97
C ALA A 156 -6.38 -6.31 7.55
N SER A 157 -6.85 -5.39 8.40
CA SER A 157 -8.07 -4.60 8.16
C SER A 157 -7.99 -3.65 6.96
N LEU A 158 -6.79 -3.34 6.44
CA LEU A 158 -6.62 -2.43 5.31
C LEU A 158 -7.34 -2.92 4.06
N TYR A 159 -7.36 -4.23 3.78
CA TYR A 159 -8.06 -4.75 2.61
C TYR A 159 -9.55 -4.42 2.64
N PHE A 160 -10.19 -4.64 3.79
CA PHE A 160 -11.59 -4.31 4.00
C PHE A 160 -11.84 -2.80 3.84
N ILE A 161 -10.99 -1.96 4.44
CA ILE A 161 -11.08 -0.49 4.33
C ILE A 161 -10.98 -0.04 2.86
N LEU A 162 -10.03 -0.59 2.11
CA LEU A 162 -9.79 -0.26 0.71
C LEU A 162 -10.92 -0.77 -0.20
N LYS A 163 -11.44 -1.97 0.06
CA LYS A 163 -12.47 -2.62 -0.77
C LYS A 163 -13.86 -2.01 -0.57
N ASN A 164 -14.24 -1.65 0.66
CA ASN A 164 -15.59 -1.13 0.92
C ASN A 164 -15.87 0.21 0.25
N LYS A 165 -14.88 1.11 0.15
CA LYS A 165 -15.07 2.38 -0.59
C LYS A 165 -15.22 2.14 -2.09
N ALA A 166 -14.53 1.15 -2.65
CA ALA A 166 -14.69 0.77 -4.06
C ALA A 166 -16.10 0.22 -4.35
N LEU A 167 -16.67 -0.54 -3.41
CA LEU A 167 -18.04 -1.04 -3.51
C LEU A 167 -19.07 0.11 -3.43
N GLN A 168 -18.92 1.01 -2.45
CA GLN A 168 -19.81 2.18 -2.30
C GLN A 168 -19.75 3.14 -3.51
N LEU A 169 -18.57 3.31 -4.13
CA LEU A 169 -18.42 4.12 -5.36
C LEU A 169 -19.12 3.47 -6.56
N LYS A 170 -19.00 2.14 -6.74
CA LYS A 170 -19.73 1.41 -7.80
C LYS A 170 -21.24 1.52 -7.65
N THR A 171 -21.77 1.36 -6.44
CA THR A 171 -23.21 1.48 -6.18
C THR A 171 -23.74 2.89 -6.44
N ARG A 172 -22.95 3.94 -6.13
CA ARG A 172 -23.31 5.34 -6.43
C ARG A 172 -23.32 5.64 -7.93
N MET A 173 -22.39 5.08 -8.71
CA MET A 173 -22.38 5.27 -10.17
C MET A 173 -23.56 4.56 -10.85
N GLN A 174 -23.92 3.34 -10.41
CA GLN A 174 -25.08 2.61 -10.93
C GLN A 174 -26.39 3.36 -10.64
N LYS A 175 -26.57 3.91 -9.43
CA LYS A 175 -27.75 4.74 -9.09
C LYS A 175 -27.86 6.02 -9.92
N LYS A 176 -26.73 6.64 -10.30
CA LYS A 176 -26.75 7.82 -11.19
C LYS A 176 -27.20 7.47 -12.61
N HIS A 177 -26.80 6.30 -13.12
CA HIS A 177 -27.23 5.83 -14.44
C HIS A 177 -28.73 5.52 -14.49
N THR A 178 -29.26 4.80 -13.50
CA THR A 178 -30.70 4.50 -13.43
C THR A 178 -31.56 5.76 -13.22
N SER A 179 -31.06 6.76 -12.48
CA SER A 179 -31.81 8.02 -12.27
C SER A 179 -31.92 8.90 -13.52
N LYS A 180 -30.96 8.79 -14.45
CA LYS A 180 -30.99 9.53 -15.73
C LYS A 180 -31.95 8.89 -16.71
N GLU A 181 -32.07 7.56 -16.73
CA GLU A 181 -33.03 6.85 -17.62
C GLU A 181 -34.49 7.08 -17.22
N THR A 182 -34.79 7.29 -15.93
CA THR A 182 -36.14 7.63 -15.46
C THR A 182 -36.56 9.09 -15.70
N LYS A 183 -35.64 9.98 -16.09
CA LYS A 183 -35.96 11.40 -16.38
C LYS A 183 -36.14 11.72 -17.87
N THR A 184 -36.09 10.71 -18.73
CA THR A 184 -36.23 10.85 -20.19
C THR A 184 -37.47 10.15 -20.74
N LYS A 185 -38.49 9.93 -19.89
CA LYS A 185 -39.82 9.47 -20.31
C LYS A 185 -40.88 10.48 -19.87
#